data_AF-A0A9D8YSL9-F1
#
_entry.id   AF-A0A9D8YSL9-F1
#
_cell.length_a   1.000
_cell.length_b   1.000
_cell.length_c   1.000
_cell.angle_alpha   90.00
_cell.angle_beta   90.00
_cell.angle_gamma   90.00
#
_symmetry.space_group_name_H-M   'P 1'
#
loop_
_entity.id
_entity.type
_entity.pdbx_description
1 polymer ?
#
loop_
_entity_poly.entity_id
_entity_poly.type
_entity_poly.pdbx_seq_one_letter_code
_entity_poly.pdbx_strand_id
1 'polypeptide(L)'
;MIDTDLIVPVSMSEAYDLTRKGMTTEQLLAEWQQLAEAPLRGLDREERRYRFYVRYNWERFNRVTESFELPESFQALMRLQGAQTWLFLTEHWCADAAYSLPVVLAAAEAAPSAEVRFLLRDDNLSVMERYLTKKARSIPVLAVFDAQGNEILRWGSKPLALDVHRKELQASGADGPTVSAATIKWYEGEGWLEVARELEERFLAVSG
;
A
#
# COMPACT_ATOMS: atom_id res chain seq x y z
N MET A 1 13.04 20.24 -16.29
CA MET A 1 14.34 19.80 -15.76
C MET A 1 14.06 19.17 -14.41
N ILE A 2 14.13 17.85 -14.33
CA ILE A 2 13.91 17.13 -13.07
C ILE A 2 15.23 17.21 -12.33
N ASP A 3 15.17 17.78 -11.13
CA ASP A 3 16.29 18.00 -10.24
C ASP A 3 16.76 16.66 -9.69
N THR A 4 17.83 16.14 -10.27
CA THR A 4 18.50 14.89 -9.90
C THR A 4 19.74 15.25 -9.09
N ASP A 5 19.62 15.69 -7.84
CA ASP A 5 20.74 15.61 -6.90
C ASP A 5 20.29 15.80 -5.46
N LEU A 6 20.37 14.70 -4.70
CA LEU A 6 20.64 14.55 -3.26
C LEU A 6 19.98 13.27 -2.75
N ILE A 7 20.59 12.13 -3.08
CA ILE A 7 20.33 10.85 -2.43
C ILE A 7 21.69 10.35 -1.96
N VAL A 8 21.90 10.33 -0.63
CA VAL A 8 23.03 9.58 -0.05
C VAL A 8 22.63 8.11 -0.10
N PRO A 9 23.32 7.25 -0.88
CA PRO A 9 22.91 5.88 -1.06
C PRO A 9 23.39 5.06 0.13
N VAL A 10 22.44 4.47 0.83
CA VAL A 10 22.64 3.09 1.23
C VAL A 10 22.32 2.26 -0.01
N SER A 11 23.11 1.22 -0.28
CA SER A 11 22.93 0.40 -1.48
C SER A 11 21.52 -0.19 -1.53
N MET A 12 20.96 -0.31 -2.74
CA MET A 12 19.68 -0.98 -3.01
C MET A 12 19.59 -2.38 -2.39
N SER A 13 20.73 -3.00 -2.08
CA SER A 13 20.82 -4.25 -1.32
C SER A 13 20.21 -4.16 0.07
N GLU A 14 20.34 -3.06 0.83
CA GLU A 14 19.80 -3.01 2.20
C GLU A 14 18.26 -2.93 2.21
N ALA A 15 17.65 -2.21 1.26
CA ALA A 15 16.18 -2.18 1.14
C ALA A 15 15.62 -3.55 0.73
N TYR A 16 16.31 -4.24 -0.19
CA TYR A 16 16.01 -5.61 -0.57
C TYR A 16 16.19 -6.59 0.60
N ASP A 17 17.27 -6.46 1.37
CA ASP A 17 17.55 -7.29 2.55
C ASP A 17 16.55 -7.06 3.68
N LEU A 18 16.08 -5.82 3.87
CA LEU A 18 15.06 -5.49 4.85
C LEU A 18 13.67 -5.99 4.42
N THR A 19 13.40 -6.01 3.11
CA THR A 19 12.18 -6.64 2.58
C THR A 19 12.08 -8.10 3.04
N ARG A 20 13.18 -8.85 2.99
CA ARG A 20 13.20 -10.26 3.45
C ARG A 20 12.98 -10.45 4.95
N LYS A 21 13.14 -9.39 5.75
CA LYS A 21 12.86 -9.39 7.20
C LYS A 21 11.43 -8.92 7.52
N GLY A 22 10.68 -8.49 6.51
CA GLY A 22 9.29 -8.08 6.65
C GLY A 22 8.36 -9.24 6.99
N MET A 23 7.22 -8.89 7.55
CA MET A 23 6.15 -9.84 7.85
C MET A 23 5.67 -10.53 6.58
N THR A 24 5.28 -11.80 6.68
CA THR A 24 4.47 -12.46 5.64
C THR A 24 3.05 -11.89 5.63
N THR A 25 2.27 -12.22 4.60
CA THR A 25 0.84 -11.92 4.56
C THR A 25 0.11 -12.49 5.78
N GLU A 26 0.38 -13.74 6.16
CA GLU A 26 -0.27 -14.38 7.31
C GLU A 26 0.06 -13.65 8.62
N GLN A 27 1.32 -13.23 8.79
CA GLN A 27 1.74 -12.50 9.99
C GLN A 27 1.06 -11.13 10.07
N LEU A 28 1.07 -10.35 8.99
CA LEU A 28 0.42 -9.03 8.96
C LEU A 28 -1.08 -9.16 9.24
N LEU A 29 -1.78 -10.09 8.59
CA LEU A 29 -3.23 -10.24 8.75
C LEU A 29 -3.60 -10.77 10.14
N ALA A 30 -2.81 -11.69 10.71
CA ALA A 30 -3.03 -12.17 12.07
C ALA A 30 -2.84 -11.04 13.11
N GLU A 31 -1.78 -10.25 12.96
CA GLU A 31 -1.54 -9.09 13.83
C GLU A 31 -2.67 -8.06 13.70
N TRP A 32 -3.07 -7.72 12.47
CA TRP A 32 -4.15 -6.77 12.22
C TRP A 32 -5.47 -7.27 12.84
N GLN A 33 -5.84 -8.53 12.60
CA GLN A 33 -7.05 -9.12 13.14
C GLN A 33 -7.06 -9.05 14.68
N GLN A 34 -5.96 -9.46 15.32
CA GLN A 34 -5.82 -9.41 16.78
C GLN A 34 -6.01 -7.98 17.31
N LEU A 35 -5.37 -6.99 16.66
CA LEU A 35 -5.51 -5.59 17.00
C LEU A 35 -6.91 -5.04 16.70
N ALA A 36 -7.61 -5.54 15.69
CA ALA A 36 -8.99 -5.15 15.42
C ALA A 36 -9.92 -5.68 16.52
N GLU A 37 -9.81 -6.95 16.89
CA GLU A 37 -10.75 -7.61 17.79
C GLU A 37 -10.55 -7.24 19.28
N ALA A 38 -9.32 -6.89 19.70
CA ALA A 38 -9.03 -6.64 21.11
C ALA A 38 -9.93 -5.54 21.74
N PRO A 39 -10.31 -5.60 23.03
CA PRO A 39 -11.20 -4.61 23.65
C PRO A 39 -10.69 -3.16 23.63
N LEU A 40 -11.61 -2.18 23.64
CA LEU A 40 -11.29 -0.75 23.72
C LEU A 40 -11.39 -0.16 25.14
N ARG A 41 -11.86 -0.96 26.09
CA ARG A 41 -12.05 -0.54 27.49
C ARG A 41 -10.68 -0.40 28.16
N GLY A 42 -10.50 0.66 28.94
CA GLY A 42 -9.27 0.91 29.70
C GLY A 42 -8.15 1.60 28.91
N LEU A 43 -8.31 1.77 27.60
CA LEU A 43 -7.38 2.54 26.78
C LEU A 43 -7.50 4.05 27.06
N ASP A 44 -6.40 4.78 26.91
CA ASP A 44 -6.43 6.24 26.89
C ASP A 44 -7.05 6.77 25.58
N ARG A 45 -7.07 8.09 25.41
CA ARG A 45 -7.69 8.74 24.25
C ARG A 45 -6.95 8.47 22.94
N GLU A 46 -5.63 8.46 22.97
CA GLU A 46 -4.79 8.31 21.78
C GLU A 46 -4.84 6.87 21.30
N GLU A 47 -4.63 5.92 22.21
CA GLU A 47 -4.69 4.50 21.93
C GLU A 47 -6.09 4.09 21.46
N ARG A 48 -7.16 4.61 22.09
CA ARG A 48 -8.52 4.37 21.59
C ARG A 48 -8.74 4.90 20.18
N ARG A 49 -8.16 6.05 19.83
CA ARG A 49 -8.29 6.63 18.48
C ARG A 49 -7.53 5.78 17.46
N TYR A 50 -6.31 5.35 17.77
CA TYR A 50 -5.53 4.43 16.93
C TYR A 50 -6.33 3.14 16.68
N ARG A 51 -6.77 2.47 17.76
CA ARG A 51 -7.54 1.22 17.68
C ARG A 51 -8.87 1.35 16.96
N PHE A 52 -9.50 2.53 17.02
CA PHE A 52 -10.70 2.82 16.22
C PHE A 52 -10.42 2.75 14.72
N TYR A 53 -9.33 3.36 14.24
CA TYR A 53 -8.97 3.29 12.82
C TYR A 53 -8.54 1.89 12.41
N VAL A 54 -7.76 1.19 13.23
CA VAL A 54 -7.34 -0.19 12.97
C VAL A 54 -8.55 -1.10 12.74
N ARG A 55 -9.57 -1.01 13.61
CA ARG A 55 -10.83 -1.76 13.48
C ARG A 55 -11.58 -1.44 12.20
N TYR A 56 -11.81 -0.16 11.93
CA TYR A 56 -12.59 0.23 10.75
C TYR A 56 -11.87 -0.14 9.45
N ASN A 57 -10.54 -0.03 9.43
CA ASN A 57 -9.76 -0.39 8.27
C ASN A 57 -9.68 -1.91 8.07
N TRP A 58 -9.74 -2.72 9.14
CA TRP A 58 -9.91 -4.17 9.02
C TRP A 58 -11.23 -4.53 8.31
N GLU A 59 -12.33 -3.87 8.69
CA GLU A 59 -13.63 -4.05 8.02
C GLU A 59 -13.59 -3.64 6.54
N ARG A 60 -12.91 -2.53 6.22
CA ARG A 60 -12.71 -2.08 4.83
C ARG A 60 -11.89 -3.08 4.02
N PHE A 61 -10.77 -3.54 4.58
CA PHE A 61 -9.90 -4.54 3.97
C PHE A 61 -10.69 -5.81 3.62
N ASN A 62 -11.46 -6.35 4.59
CA ASN A 62 -12.27 -7.55 4.37
C ASN A 62 -13.34 -7.32 3.30
N ARG A 63 -14.06 -6.19 3.35
CA ARG A 63 -15.07 -5.85 2.34
C ARG A 63 -14.51 -5.87 0.92
N VAL A 64 -13.35 -5.23 0.71
CA VAL A 64 -12.74 -5.20 -0.62
C VAL A 64 -12.22 -6.59 -0.99
N THR A 65 -11.62 -7.32 -0.06
CA THR A 65 -11.16 -8.71 -0.30
C THR A 65 -12.31 -9.63 -0.74
N GLU A 66 -13.50 -9.48 -0.16
CA GLU A 66 -14.70 -10.23 -0.52
C GLU A 66 -15.33 -9.79 -1.85
N SER A 67 -15.11 -8.54 -2.26
CA SER A 67 -15.79 -7.93 -3.43
C SER A 67 -14.93 -7.83 -4.68
N PHE A 68 -13.60 -7.84 -4.53
CA PHE A 68 -12.67 -7.57 -5.61
C PHE A 68 -12.22 -8.86 -6.29
N GLU A 69 -12.42 -8.91 -7.61
CA GLU A 69 -11.84 -9.94 -8.47
C GLU A 69 -10.76 -9.32 -9.36
N LEU A 70 -9.58 -9.93 -9.43
CA LEU A 70 -8.50 -9.45 -10.29
C LEU A 70 -8.91 -9.64 -11.76
N PRO A 71 -8.85 -8.60 -12.62
CA PRO A 71 -9.20 -8.73 -14.04
C PRO A 71 -8.38 -9.83 -14.75
N GLU A 72 -9.00 -10.52 -15.71
CA GLU A 72 -8.35 -11.65 -16.41
C GLU A 72 -7.06 -11.24 -17.13
N SER A 73 -7.04 -10.05 -17.75
CA SER A 73 -5.84 -9.49 -18.38
C SER A 73 -4.69 -9.31 -17.38
N PHE A 74 -5.02 -8.80 -16.19
CA PHE A 74 -4.04 -8.59 -15.13
C PHE A 74 -3.57 -9.94 -14.56
N GLN A 75 -4.47 -10.91 -14.35
CA GLN A 75 -4.09 -12.27 -13.97
C GLN A 75 -3.12 -12.90 -14.99
N ALA A 76 -3.43 -12.79 -16.29
CA ALA A 76 -2.58 -13.33 -17.35
C ALA A 76 -1.20 -12.68 -17.34
N LEU A 77 -1.13 -11.36 -17.15
CA LEU A 77 0.12 -10.63 -16.99
C LEU A 77 0.93 -11.10 -15.79
N MET A 78 0.29 -11.31 -14.64
CA MET A 78 0.95 -11.78 -13.40
C MET A 78 1.55 -13.18 -13.55
N ARG A 79 0.88 -14.08 -14.28
CA ARG A 79 1.41 -15.42 -14.57
C ARG A 79 2.68 -15.42 -15.42
N LEU A 80 2.93 -14.36 -16.19
CA LEU A 80 4.13 -14.21 -17.02
C LEU A 80 5.31 -13.60 -16.26
N GLN A 81 5.09 -13.09 -15.05
CA GLN A 81 6.15 -12.47 -14.25
C GLN A 81 7.14 -13.53 -13.76
N GLY A 82 8.43 -13.17 -13.77
CA GLY A 82 9.49 -13.98 -13.14
C GLY A 82 9.45 -13.91 -11.62
N ALA A 83 10.48 -14.47 -10.98
CA ALA A 83 10.66 -14.36 -9.53
C ALA A 83 10.82 -12.90 -9.11
N GLN A 84 9.99 -12.48 -8.15
CA GLN A 84 9.94 -11.10 -7.66
C GLN A 84 9.78 -11.08 -6.15
N THR A 85 10.28 -10.03 -5.51
CA THR A 85 10.01 -9.75 -4.10
C THR A 85 9.28 -8.41 -4.01
N TRP A 86 8.14 -8.37 -3.32
CA TRP A 86 7.29 -7.19 -3.21
C TRP A 86 7.35 -6.69 -1.77
N LEU A 87 7.81 -5.47 -1.57
CA LEU A 87 7.73 -4.76 -0.29
C LEU A 87 6.50 -3.88 -0.28
N PHE A 88 5.62 -4.07 0.71
CA PHE A 88 4.50 -3.18 0.96
C PHE A 88 4.65 -2.50 2.32
N LEU A 89 5.04 -1.23 2.29
CA LEU A 89 5.12 -0.36 3.48
C LEU A 89 3.71 0.13 3.83
N THR A 90 3.25 -0.17 5.03
CA THR A 90 1.86 0.01 5.42
C THR A 90 1.70 0.34 6.90
N GLU A 91 0.47 0.62 7.30
CA GLU A 91 0.03 0.70 8.68
C GLU A 91 -1.44 0.27 8.77
N HIS A 92 -1.81 -0.41 9.86
CA HIS A 92 -3.19 -0.85 10.08
C HIS A 92 -4.18 0.32 10.17
N TRP A 93 -3.73 1.50 10.61
CA TRP A 93 -4.54 2.70 10.69
C TRP A 93 -4.66 3.47 9.36
N CYS A 94 -3.94 3.05 8.30
CA CYS A 94 -3.98 3.71 7.00
C CYS A 94 -5.21 3.27 6.18
N ALA A 95 -6.10 4.23 5.89
CA ALA A 95 -7.30 3.96 5.09
C ALA A 95 -6.96 3.63 3.62
N ASP A 96 -6.05 4.37 2.98
CA ASP A 96 -5.62 4.08 1.60
C ASP A 96 -5.06 2.65 1.48
N ALA A 97 -4.27 2.20 2.47
CA ALA A 97 -3.74 0.84 2.51
C ALA A 97 -4.85 -0.22 2.64
N ALA A 98 -5.86 0.03 3.47
CA ALA A 98 -6.99 -0.88 3.65
C ALA A 98 -7.75 -1.15 2.35
N TYR A 99 -7.87 -0.14 1.48
CA TYR A 99 -8.54 -0.29 0.18
C TYR A 99 -7.61 -0.82 -0.91
N SER A 100 -6.30 -0.52 -0.88
CA SER A 100 -5.38 -0.94 -1.94
C SER A 100 -4.74 -2.31 -1.70
N LEU A 101 -4.53 -2.72 -0.45
CA LEU A 101 -3.84 -3.96 -0.12
C LEU A 101 -4.52 -5.20 -0.71
N PRO A 102 -5.87 -5.34 -0.68
CA PRO A 102 -6.54 -6.49 -1.30
C PRO A 102 -6.21 -6.64 -2.80
N VAL A 103 -6.10 -5.52 -3.52
CA VAL A 103 -5.72 -5.51 -4.94
C VAL A 103 -4.28 -6.01 -5.13
N VAL A 104 -3.36 -5.56 -4.27
CA VAL A 104 -1.96 -5.99 -4.29
C VAL A 104 -1.83 -7.48 -3.97
N LEU A 105 -2.57 -7.97 -2.97
CA LEU A 105 -2.56 -9.39 -2.59
C LEU A 105 -3.11 -10.26 -3.71
N ALA A 106 -4.23 -9.88 -4.34
CA ALA A 106 -4.80 -10.62 -5.46
C ALA A 106 -3.85 -10.66 -6.67
N ALA A 107 -3.16 -9.55 -6.98
CA ALA A 107 -2.14 -9.53 -8.03
C ALA A 107 -0.95 -10.45 -7.70
N ALA A 108 -0.48 -10.43 -6.45
CA ALA A 108 0.62 -11.29 -6.01
C ALA A 108 0.24 -12.78 -6.03
N GLU A 109 -0.99 -13.14 -5.63
CA GLU A 109 -1.49 -14.52 -5.68
C GLU A 109 -1.56 -15.04 -7.12
N ALA A 110 -1.85 -14.16 -8.10
CA ALA A 110 -1.79 -14.49 -9.52
C ALA A 110 -0.36 -14.63 -10.08
N ALA A 111 0.66 -14.21 -9.33
CA ALA A 111 2.09 -14.29 -9.68
C ALA A 111 2.78 -15.40 -8.87
N PRO A 112 2.84 -16.66 -9.36
CA PRO A 112 3.26 -17.81 -8.55
C PRO A 112 4.71 -17.77 -8.05
N SER A 113 5.54 -16.89 -8.62
CA SER A 113 6.94 -16.70 -8.21
C SER A 113 7.18 -15.41 -7.41
N ALA A 114 6.11 -14.66 -7.09
CA ALA A 114 6.19 -13.46 -6.30
C ALA A 114 6.13 -13.79 -4.80
N GLU A 115 6.93 -13.08 -4.02
CA GLU A 115 6.90 -13.11 -2.56
C GLU A 115 6.55 -11.73 -2.03
N VAL A 116 5.49 -11.60 -1.23
CA VAL A 116 5.09 -10.33 -0.63
C VAL A 116 5.54 -10.25 0.82
N ARG A 117 6.09 -9.09 1.19
CA ARG A 117 6.61 -8.78 2.51
C ARG A 117 6.13 -7.41 2.96
N PHE A 118 5.89 -7.28 4.27
CA PHE A 118 5.30 -6.08 4.86
C PHE A 118 6.21 -5.48 5.92
N LEU A 119 6.28 -4.15 5.94
CA LEU A 119 6.93 -3.39 7.00
C LEU A 119 5.97 -2.31 7.49
N LEU A 120 5.78 -2.22 8.81
CA LEU A 120 5.04 -1.13 9.44
C LEU A 120 5.88 0.15 9.40
N ARG A 121 5.31 1.22 8.86
CA ARG A 121 6.00 2.49 8.64
C ARG A 121 6.63 3.03 9.91
N ASP A 122 5.86 3.03 11.00
CA ASP A 122 6.20 3.71 12.24
C ASP A 122 7.37 2.99 12.96
N ASP A 123 7.51 1.67 12.75
CA ASP A 123 8.63 0.86 13.24
C ASP A 123 9.85 0.84 12.29
N ASN A 124 9.65 1.22 11.02
CA ASN A 124 10.66 1.11 9.96
C ASN A 124 11.00 2.46 9.31
N LEU A 125 11.16 3.50 10.14
CA LEU A 125 11.41 4.87 9.66
C LEU A 125 12.66 4.99 8.77
N SER A 126 13.73 4.25 9.04
CA SER A 126 14.96 4.26 8.23
C SER A 126 14.73 3.74 6.80
N VAL A 127 13.81 2.79 6.62
CA VAL A 127 13.36 2.33 5.31
C VAL A 127 12.45 3.38 4.69
N MET A 128 11.51 3.93 5.45
CA MET A 128 10.54 4.92 4.96
C MET A 128 11.20 6.19 4.41
N GLU A 129 12.33 6.63 4.97
CA GLU A 129 13.12 7.77 4.43
C GLU A 129 13.56 7.58 2.97
N ARG A 130 13.58 6.35 2.44
CA ARG A 130 13.93 6.04 1.04
C ARG A 130 12.74 6.12 0.08
N TYR A 131 11.54 6.10 0.63
CA TYR A 131 10.28 6.03 -0.09
C TYR A 131 9.44 7.31 0.07
N LEU A 132 10.09 8.44 0.39
CA LEU A 132 9.41 9.72 0.54
C LEU A 132 8.67 10.11 -0.75
N THR A 133 7.39 10.40 -0.61
CA THR A 133 6.57 10.96 -1.68
C THR A 133 6.49 12.46 -1.46
N LYS A 134 7.11 13.26 -2.33
CA LYS A 134 7.16 14.74 -2.19
C LYS A 134 7.65 15.18 -0.80
N LYS A 135 8.73 14.54 -0.31
CA LYS A 135 9.32 14.74 1.04
C LYS A 135 8.43 14.29 2.22
N ALA A 136 7.29 13.66 1.97
CA ALA A 136 6.41 13.13 3.01
C ALA A 136 6.56 11.62 3.15
N ARG A 137 6.44 11.12 4.39
CA ARG A 137 6.38 9.69 4.73
C ARG A 137 4.98 9.11 4.44
N SER A 138 4.56 9.20 3.18
CA SER A 138 3.25 8.74 2.72
C SER A 138 3.24 7.22 2.55
N ILE A 139 2.15 6.60 2.98
CA ILE A 139 1.86 5.17 2.84
C ILE A 139 0.44 4.98 2.31
N PRO A 140 0.12 3.83 1.69
CA PRO A 140 1.00 2.69 1.42
C PRO A 140 2.12 3.00 0.40
N VAL A 141 3.15 2.17 0.35
CA VAL A 141 4.10 2.11 -0.77
C VAL A 141 4.30 0.66 -1.16
N LEU A 142 4.12 0.35 -2.44
CA LEU A 142 4.52 -0.91 -3.05
C LEU A 142 5.85 -0.69 -3.78
N ALA A 143 6.87 -1.49 -3.47
CA ALA A 143 8.11 -1.58 -4.23
C ALA A 143 8.32 -3.05 -4.65
N VAL A 144 8.56 -3.28 -5.93
CA VAL A 144 8.76 -4.62 -6.49
C VAL A 144 10.19 -4.74 -6.98
N PHE A 145 10.83 -5.83 -6.58
CA PHE A 145 12.21 -6.15 -6.91
C PHE A 145 12.27 -7.39 -7.79
N ASP A 146 13.18 -7.38 -8.77
CA ASP A 146 13.52 -8.57 -9.54
C ASP A 146 14.36 -9.58 -8.73
N ALA A 147 14.70 -10.70 -9.35
CA ALA A 147 15.52 -11.74 -8.71
C ALA A 147 16.96 -11.30 -8.39
N GLN A 148 17.43 -10.18 -8.96
CA GLN A 148 18.74 -9.59 -8.68
C GLN A 148 18.67 -8.52 -7.58
N GLY A 149 17.47 -8.21 -7.09
CA GLY A 149 17.24 -7.18 -6.07
C GLY A 149 17.17 -5.77 -6.62
N ASN A 150 17.01 -5.59 -7.93
CA ASN A 150 16.76 -4.27 -8.51
C ASN A 150 15.28 -3.92 -8.34
N GLU A 151 14.99 -2.70 -7.87
CA GLU A 151 13.62 -2.20 -7.83
C GLU A 151 13.16 -1.88 -9.25
N ILE A 152 12.20 -2.65 -9.75
CA ILE A 152 11.66 -2.54 -11.12
C ILE A 152 10.35 -1.75 -11.15
N LEU A 153 9.60 -1.72 -10.05
CA LEU A 153 8.31 -1.03 -9.98
C LEU A 153 8.11 -0.41 -8.60
N ARG A 154 7.56 0.81 -8.58
CA ARG A 154 7.09 1.49 -7.38
C ARG A 154 5.68 2.04 -7.59
N TRP A 155 4.80 1.86 -6.63
CA TRP A 155 3.44 2.43 -6.62
C TRP A 155 3.09 2.98 -5.23
N GLY A 156 2.19 3.96 -5.19
CA GLY A 156 1.70 4.60 -3.97
C GLY A 156 1.83 6.13 -4.00
N SER A 157 1.28 6.84 -3.01
CA SER A 157 0.55 6.33 -1.84
C SER A 157 -0.95 6.13 -2.05
N LYS A 158 -1.44 6.46 -3.23
CA LYS A 158 -2.84 6.37 -3.64
C LYS A 158 -2.88 6.46 -5.17
N PRO A 159 -3.96 6.02 -5.84
CA PRO A 159 -4.07 6.18 -7.28
C PRO A 159 -4.10 7.67 -7.67
N LEU A 160 -3.57 8.00 -8.84
CA LEU A 160 -3.52 9.34 -9.40
C LEU A 160 -4.92 9.97 -9.48
N ALA A 161 -5.94 9.19 -9.86
CA ALA A 161 -7.32 9.66 -9.91
C ALA A 161 -7.79 10.20 -8.54
N LEU A 162 -7.45 9.52 -7.44
CA LEU A 162 -7.76 9.99 -6.09
C LEU A 162 -6.87 11.18 -5.67
N ASP A 163 -5.60 11.21 -6.06
CA ASP A 163 -4.72 12.36 -5.78
C ASP A 163 -5.24 13.64 -6.47
N VAL A 164 -5.77 13.54 -7.69
CA VAL A 164 -6.46 14.63 -8.40
C VAL A 164 -7.71 15.06 -7.65
N HIS A 165 -8.61 14.12 -7.33
CA HIS A 165 -9.85 14.40 -6.61
C HIS A 165 -9.60 15.13 -5.27
N ARG A 166 -8.59 14.68 -4.50
CA ARG A 166 -8.22 15.32 -3.24
C ARG A 166 -7.70 16.74 -3.42
N LYS A 167 -6.89 17.00 -4.46
CA LYS A 167 -6.38 18.34 -4.76
C LYS A 167 -7.51 19.30 -5.15
N GLU A 168 -8.49 18.82 -5.90
CA GLU A 168 -9.67 19.62 -6.29
C GLU A 168 -10.48 20.03 -5.06
N LEU A 169 -10.72 19.12 -4.12
CA LEU A 169 -11.38 19.42 -2.85
C LEU A 169 -10.57 20.41 -2.00
N GLN A 170 -9.25 20.25 -1.94
CA GLN A 170 -8.39 21.19 -1.21
C GLN A 170 -8.40 22.58 -1.86
N ALA A 171 -8.39 22.65 -3.19
CA ALA A 171 -8.45 23.90 -3.94
C ALA A 171 -9.80 24.61 -3.78
N SER A 172 -10.89 23.89 -3.49
CA SER A 172 -12.19 24.47 -3.17
C SER A 172 -12.34 24.90 -1.70
N GLY A 173 -11.30 24.71 -0.88
CA GLY A 173 -11.28 25.12 0.52
C GLY A 173 -11.78 24.06 1.50
N ALA A 174 -11.93 22.80 1.09
CA ALA A 174 -12.32 21.72 1.98
C ALA A 174 -11.24 21.46 3.06
N ASP A 175 -11.68 21.28 4.30
CA ASP A 175 -10.79 20.96 5.41
C ASP A 175 -10.35 19.48 5.41
N GLY A 176 -9.38 19.15 6.27
CA GLY A 176 -8.82 17.79 6.37
C GLY A 176 -9.87 16.70 6.61
N PRO A 177 -10.81 16.87 7.57
CA PRO A 177 -11.92 15.94 7.76
C PRO A 177 -12.80 15.74 6.53
N THR A 178 -13.14 16.83 5.82
CA THR A 178 -13.96 16.76 4.60
C THR A 178 -13.25 15.99 3.49
N VAL A 179 -11.96 16.28 3.25
CA VAL A 179 -11.15 15.56 2.26
C VAL A 179 -11.01 14.08 2.64
N SER A 180 -10.87 13.77 3.92
CA SER A 180 -10.77 12.40 4.41
C SER A 180 -12.08 11.64 4.20
N ALA A 181 -13.22 12.22 4.56
CA ALA A 181 -14.54 11.63 4.34
C ALA A 181 -14.83 11.40 2.84
N ALA A 182 -14.49 12.37 1.99
CA ALA A 182 -14.61 12.23 0.55
C ALA A 182 -13.69 11.13 -0.01
N THR A 183 -12.48 10.98 0.52
CA THR A 183 -11.57 9.88 0.15
C THR A 183 -12.18 8.52 0.47
N ILE A 184 -12.76 8.36 1.66
CA ILE A 184 -13.45 7.11 2.04
C ILE A 184 -14.62 6.84 1.08
N LYS A 185 -15.46 7.85 0.82
CA LYS A 185 -16.60 7.71 -0.10
C LYS A 185 -16.16 7.35 -1.52
N TRP A 186 -15.05 7.93 -1.99
CA TRP A 186 -14.48 7.62 -3.30
C TRP A 186 -14.07 6.14 -3.39
N TYR A 187 -13.40 5.62 -2.35
CA TYR A 187 -13.06 4.20 -2.30
C TYR A 187 -14.30 3.31 -2.17
N GLU A 188 -15.26 3.65 -1.31
CA GLU A 188 -16.51 2.89 -1.16
C GLU A 188 -17.35 2.84 -2.45
N GLY A 189 -17.12 3.77 -3.38
CA GLY A 189 -17.62 3.73 -4.76
C GLY A 189 -16.72 2.93 -5.71
N GLU A 190 -16.08 1.86 -5.23
CA GLU A 190 -15.20 0.96 -5.99
C GLU A 190 -13.89 1.59 -6.50
N GLY A 191 -13.39 2.63 -5.82
CA GLY A 191 -12.14 3.29 -6.18
C GLY A 191 -10.89 2.38 -6.17
N TRP A 192 -10.98 1.17 -5.59
CA TRP A 192 -9.93 0.15 -5.69
C TRP A 192 -9.75 -0.38 -7.13
N LEU A 193 -10.73 -0.22 -8.03
CA LEU A 193 -10.57 -0.58 -9.45
C LEU A 193 -9.52 0.29 -10.15
N GLU A 194 -9.39 1.56 -9.77
CA GLU A 194 -8.30 2.42 -10.27
C GLU A 194 -6.93 2.00 -9.74
N VAL A 195 -6.86 1.41 -8.54
CA VAL A 195 -5.63 0.79 -8.03
C VAL A 195 -5.23 -0.37 -8.94
N ALA A 196 -6.19 -1.24 -9.29
CA ALA A 196 -5.95 -2.38 -10.18
C ALA A 196 -5.47 -1.92 -11.56
N ARG A 197 -6.15 -0.93 -12.17
CA ARG A 197 -5.77 -0.36 -13.46
C ARG A 197 -4.34 0.20 -13.45
N GLU A 198 -3.99 1.02 -12.46
CA GLU A 198 -2.64 1.60 -12.39
C GLU A 198 -1.55 0.56 -12.14
N LEU A 199 -1.83 -0.46 -11.34
CA LEU A 199 -0.88 -1.54 -11.12
C LEU A 199 -0.67 -2.37 -12.39
N GLU A 200 -1.74 -2.74 -13.09
CA GLU A 200 -1.66 -3.46 -14.36
C GLU A 200 -0.82 -2.68 -15.39
N GLU A 201 -1.08 -1.37 -15.56
CA GLU A 201 -0.29 -0.49 -16.44
C GLU A 201 1.20 -0.46 -16.08
N ARG A 202 1.51 -0.40 -14.78
CA ARG A 202 2.91 -0.39 -14.32
C ARG A 202 3.59 -1.74 -14.52
N PHE A 203 2.91 -2.85 -14.26
CA PHE A 203 3.47 -4.17 -14.52
C PHE A 203 3.68 -4.41 -16.02
N LEU A 204 2.76 -3.96 -16.88
CA LEU A 204 2.94 -4.00 -18.33
C LEU A 204 4.20 -3.25 -18.76
N ALA A 205 4.45 -2.07 -18.19
CA ALA A 205 5.59 -1.24 -18.53
C ALA A 205 6.95 -1.86 -18.17
N VAL A 206 6.99 -2.80 -17.23
CA VAL A 206 8.24 -3.45 -16.75
C VAL A 206 8.39 -4.89 -17.25
N SER A 207 7.40 -5.40 -17.99
CA SER A 207 7.40 -6.77 -18.55
C SER A 207 8.02 -6.86 -19.96
N GLY A 208 8.67 -5.79 -20.43
CA GLY A 208 9.25 -5.66 -21.77
C GLY A 208 10.75 -5.85 -21.82
#